data_AF-A0A4S4BJZ9-F1
#
_entry.id   AF-A0A4S4BJZ9-F1
#
_cell.length_a   1.000
_cell.length_b   1.000
_cell.length_c   1.000
_cell.angle_alpha   90.00
_cell.angle_beta   90.00
_cell.angle_gamma   90.00
#
_symmetry.space_group_name_H-M   'P 1'
#
loop_
_entity.id
_entity.type
_entity.pdbx_description
1 polymer ?
#
loop_
_entity_poly.entity_id
_entity_poly.type
_entity_poly.pdbx_seq_one_letter_code
_entity_poly.pdbx_strand_id
1 'polypeptide(L)'
;MPKELTLVSLGSLMFSNVNLPIERDGYYFELQLKRDKSSFAGVGFRVVRDNKKENKIIKSYNYEKEEYVLETRGKYEKILFGMEIDYLQSIEKVLSTTEKNYGLEVFFLVYSDVRSSPKVFEELMQSLDERISDLQ
;
A
#
# COMPACT_ATOMS: atom_id res chain seq x y z
N MET A 1 -5.48 5.72 -19.04
CA MET A 1 -4.04 5.38 -19.12
C MET A 1 -3.90 3.91 -18.77
N PRO A 2 -3.05 3.14 -19.46
CA PRO A 2 -2.90 1.72 -19.14
C PRO A 2 -2.18 1.55 -17.79
N LYS A 3 -2.69 0.64 -16.95
CA LYS A 3 -2.22 0.35 -15.59
C LYS A 3 -1.67 -1.07 -15.53
N GLU A 4 -0.73 -1.30 -14.64
CA GLU A 4 -0.27 -2.63 -14.26
C GLU A 4 -0.54 -2.83 -12.77
N LEU A 5 -1.16 -3.95 -12.43
CA LEU A 5 -1.59 -4.29 -11.08
C LEU A 5 -0.97 -5.61 -10.70
N THR A 6 -0.26 -5.61 -9.57
CA THR A 6 0.44 -6.78 -9.07
C THR A 6 -0.01 -7.03 -7.63
N LEU A 7 -0.39 -8.28 -7.34
CA LEU A 7 -0.78 -8.75 -6.02
C LEU A 7 0.07 -9.96 -5.68
N VAL A 8 0.79 -9.88 -4.57
CA VAL A 8 1.68 -10.96 -4.11
C VAL A 8 1.50 -11.20 -2.62
N SER A 9 1.71 -12.43 -2.16
CA SER A 9 1.71 -12.74 -0.74
C SER A 9 2.93 -12.09 -0.08
N LEU A 10 2.77 -11.51 1.11
CA LEU A 10 3.87 -10.87 1.83
C LEU A 10 5.01 -11.84 2.15
N GLY A 11 4.71 -13.10 2.44
CA GLY A 11 5.74 -14.12 2.69
C GLY A 11 6.60 -14.45 1.46
N SER A 12 6.20 -14.01 0.27
CA SER A 12 6.96 -14.17 -0.98
C SER A 12 7.69 -12.88 -1.41
N LEU A 13 7.50 -11.77 -0.69
CA LEU A 13 8.05 -10.48 -1.06
C LEU A 13 9.46 -10.32 -0.50
N MET A 14 10.44 -10.16 -1.38
CA MET A 14 11.83 -9.93 -1.01
C MET A 14 12.21 -8.50 -1.41
N PHE A 15 12.29 -7.58 -0.44
CA PHE A 15 13.00 -6.31 -0.64
C PHE A 15 14.46 -6.54 -0.28
N SER A 16 15.36 -6.32 -1.24
CA SER A 16 16.79 -6.65 -1.13
C SER A 16 17.52 -6.02 0.07
N ASN A 17 16.93 -5.00 0.71
CA ASN A 17 17.56 -4.20 1.76
C ASN A 17 16.71 -4.02 3.03
N VAL A 18 15.52 -4.62 3.12
CA VAL A 18 14.65 -4.48 4.29
C VAL A 18 14.24 -5.86 4.77
N ASN A 19 14.75 -6.22 5.96
CA ASN A 19 14.31 -7.42 6.64
C ASN A 19 12.94 -7.12 7.26
N LEU A 20 11.89 -7.34 6.48
CA LEU A 20 10.52 -7.10 6.93
C LEU A 20 10.19 -8.13 8.02
N PRO A 21 9.94 -7.72 9.28
CA PRO A 21 9.58 -8.64 10.35
C PRO A 21 8.11 -9.05 10.24
N ILE A 22 7.66 -9.40 9.03
CA ILE A 22 6.27 -9.75 8.74
C ILE A 22 6.15 -11.26 8.81
N GLU A 23 6.14 -11.78 10.04
CA GLU A 23 5.62 -13.13 10.33
C GLU A 23 4.07 -13.10 10.30
N ARG A 24 3.46 -12.61 9.20
CA ARG A 24 2.00 -12.44 9.14
C ARG A 24 1.40 -12.79 7.79
N ASP A 25 0.24 -13.44 7.84
CA ASP A 25 -0.67 -13.58 6.72
C ASP A 25 -1.03 -12.19 6.17
N GLY A 26 -0.81 -11.97 4.88
CA GLY A 26 -1.15 -10.71 4.24
C GLY A 26 -0.66 -10.62 2.80
N TYR A 27 -0.99 -9.50 2.18
CA TYR A 27 -0.79 -9.23 0.77
C TYR A 27 -0.04 -7.93 0.58
N TYR A 28 0.78 -7.88 -0.45
CA TYR A 28 1.29 -6.65 -1.02
C TYR A 28 0.59 -6.42 -2.36
N PHE A 29 -0.03 -5.26 -2.48
CA PHE A 29 -0.71 -4.84 -3.69
C PHE A 29 -0.08 -3.56 -4.20
N GLU A 30 0.26 -3.54 -5.48
CA GLU A 30 0.87 -2.39 -6.12
C GLU A 30 0.21 -2.05 -7.45
N LEU A 31 0.25 -0.77 -7.75
CA LEU A 31 -0.22 -0.16 -8.97
C LEU A 31 0.95 0.59 -9.60
N GLN A 32 1.23 0.28 -10.87
CA GLN A 32 2.18 1.01 -11.69
C GLN A 32 1.47 1.61 -12.92
N LEU A 33 1.70 2.89 -13.19
CA LEU A 33 1.14 3.54 -14.38
C LEU A 33 2.05 3.26 -15.59
N LYS A 34 1.59 2.51 -16.60
CA LYS A 34 2.47 2.05 -17.70
C LYS A 34 3.07 3.18 -18.54
N ARG A 35 2.41 4.34 -18.60
CA ARG A 35 2.91 5.53 -19.31
C ARG A 35 4.09 6.18 -18.57
N ASP A 36 4.17 5.99 -17.26
CA ASP A 36 5.19 6.57 -16.38
C ASP A 36 5.61 5.47 -15.39
N LYS A 37 6.58 4.64 -15.78
CA LYS A 37 7.06 3.50 -14.97
C LYS A 37 7.57 3.92 -13.58
N SER A 38 7.83 5.20 -13.37
CA SER A 38 8.21 5.82 -12.09
C SER A 38 7.02 6.25 -11.22
N SER A 39 5.81 6.38 -11.79
CA SER A 39 4.58 6.56 -11.02
C SER A 39 4.03 5.21 -10.57
N PHE A 40 4.37 4.83 -9.34
CA PHE A 40 3.88 3.60 -8.71
C PHE A 40 3.49 3.82 -7.24
N ALA A 41 2.58 3.01 -6.72
CA ALA A 41 2.26 2.99 -5.30
C ALA A 41 1.98 1.56 -4.87
N GLY A 42 2.43 1.19 -3.68
CA GLY A 42 2.26 -0.13 -3.10
C GLY A 42 1.77 -0.04 -1.66
N VAL A 43 0.94 -0.99 -1.26
CA VAL A 43 0.44 -1.14 0.11
C VAL A 43 0.62 -2.59 0.54
N GLY A 44 1.32 -2.78 1.66
CA GLY A 44 1.33 -4.05 2.38
C GLY A 44 0.21 -4.05 3.41
N PHE A 45 -0.67 -5.04 3.35
CA PHE A 45 -1.87 -5.08 4.20
C PHE A 45 -2.39 -6.49 4.47
N ARG A 46 -3.33 -6.60 5.40
CA ARG A 46 -4.21 -7.76 5.60
C ARG A 46 -5.66 -7.32 5.57
N VAL A 47 -6.53 -8.14 4.96
CA VAL A 47 -7.98 -7.93 5.00
C VAL A 47 -8.53 -8.44 6.33
N VAL A 48 -9.29 -7.60 7.03
CA VAL A 48 -9.93 -7.93 8.32
C VAL A 48 -11.44 -7.93 8.12
N ARG A 49 -12.06 -9.11 8.21
CA ARG A 49 -13.51 -9.32 8.03
C ARG A 49 -14.13 -9.73 9.36
N ASP A 50 -14.54 -8.76 10.19
CA ASP A 50 -15.45 -8.92 11.36
C ASP A 50 -15.40 -7.76 12.37
N ASN A 51 -14.66 -6.68 12.09
CA ASN A 51 -14.63 -5.55 13.01
C ASN A 51 -15.99 -4.83 13.03
N LYS A 52 -16.75 -5.12 14.08
CA LYS A 52 -17.93 -4.39 14.53
C LYS A 52 -17.58 -2.91 14.65
N LYS A 53 -17.94 -2.14 13.63
CA LYS A 53 -18.22 -0.68 13.67
C LYS A 53 -17.10 0.28 14.08
N GLU A 54 -15.89 -0.14 14.45
CA GLU A 54 -14.83 0.80 14.84
C GLU A 54 -13.56 0.61 14.00
N ASN A 55 -13.19 1.70 13.30
CA ASN A 55 -11.98 1.90 12.50
C ASN A 55 -11.62 0.78 11.51
N LYS A 56 -12.08 0.97 10.27
CA LYS A 56 -11.77 0.16 9.08
C LYS A 56 -10.28 0.13 8.72
N ILE A 57 -9.43 0.90 9.40
CA ILE A 57 -7.97 0.82 9.28
C ILE A 57 -7.38 0.55 10.65
N ILE A 58 -6.84 -0.66 10.79
CA ILE A 58 -5.98 -1.00 11.92
C ILE A 58 -4.56 -0.65 11.47
N LYS A 59 -4.02 0.47 11.96
CA LYS A 59 -2.61 0.80 11.73
C LYS A 59 -1.78 -0.17 12.57
N SER A 60 -0.91 -0.94 11.93
CA SER A 60 -0.04 -1.88 12.62
C SER A 60 1.34 -1.86 11.98
N TYR A 61 2.25 -1.03 12.52
CA TYR A 61 3.58 -1.44 13.01
C TYR A 61 4.39 -0.22 13.50
N ASN A 62 5.41 -0.49 14.33
CA ASN A 62 6.33 0.43 15.02
C ASN A 62 7.15 1.42 14.15
N TYR A 63 6.83 1.63 12.87
CA TYR A 63 7.57 2.51 11.96
C TYR A 63 6.99 3.93 11.87
N GLU A 64 6.34 4.41 12.93
CA GLU A 64 5.59 5.68 12.93
C GLU A 64 6.42 6.94 12.59
N LYS A 65 7.72 6.83 12.30
CA LYS A 65 8.58 8.02 12.08
C LYS A 65 9.68 7.92 11.03
N GLU A 66 9.97 6.76 10.44
CA GLU A 66 11.12 6.64 9.53
C GLU A 66 10.74 6.03 8.18
N GLU A 67 10.87 6.84 7.13
CA GLU A 67 10.91 6.37 5.75
C GLU A 67 12.29 5.77 5.47
N TYR A 68 12.31 4.58 4.88
CA TYR A 68 13.52 3.91 4.42
C TYR A 68 13.61 4.01 2.91
N VAL A 69 14.77 4.38 2.39
CA VAL A 69 15.03 4.31 0.95
C VAL A 69 15.30 2.85 0.58
N LEU A 70 14.36 2.22 -0.14
CA LEU A 70 14.53 0.86 -0.68
C LEU A 70 15.50 0.83 -1.86
N GLU A 71 15.33 1.78 -2.77
CA GLU A 71 16.03 1.83 -4.05
C GLU A 71 16.16 3.30 -4.47
N THR A 72 17.28 3.65 -5.10
CA THR A 72 17.44 4.94 -5.77
C THR A 72 17.40 4.73 -7.28
N ARG A 73 16.42 5.33 -7.96
CA ARG A 73 16.25 5.27 -9.41
C ARG A 73 16.82 6.52 -10.06
N GLY A 74 18.01 6.36 -10.63
CA GLY A 74 18.73 7.49 -11.22
C GLY A 74 19.14 8.52 -10.18
N LYS A 75 19.16 9.81 -10.55
CA LYS A 75 19.67 10.88 -9.67
C LYS A 75 18.61 11.55 -8.81
N TYR A 76 17.34 11.44 -9.20
CA TYR A 76 16.26 12.28 -8.66
C TYR A 76 15.14 11.51 -8.00
N GLU A 77 15.10 10.19 -8.13
CA GLU A 77 13.97 9.39 -7.65
C GLU A 77 14.43 8.36 -6.63
N LYS A 78 13.67 8.25 -5.55
CA LYS A 78 13.83 7.25 -4.51
C LYS A 78 12.53 6.50 -4.34
N ILE A 79 12.67 5.19 -4.21
CA ILE A 79 11.62 4.28 -3.78
C ILE A 79 11.68 4.23 -2.27
N LEU A 80 10.64 4.74 -1.63
CA LEU A 80 10.51 4.81 -0.19
C LEU A 80 9.64 3.67 0.32
N PHE A 81 9.99 3.18 1.50
CA PHE A 81 9.22 2.27 2.32
C PHE A 81 8.92 2.98 3.63
N GLY A 82 7.65 3.05 4.04
CA GLY A 82 7.30 3.71 5.29
C GLY A 82 5.79 3.87 5.48
N MET A 83 5.42 4.87 6.28
CA MET A 83 4.04 5.19 6.62
C MET A 83 3.84 6.71 6.63
N GLU A 84 4.05 7.36 5.49
CA GLU A 84 3.86 8.80 5.38
C GLU A 84 2.35 9.13 5.50
N ILE A 85 2.07 10.19 6.26
CA ILE A 85 0.74 10.45 6.83
C ILE A 85 -0.27 10.90 5.76
N ASP A 86 0.15 11.66 4.76
CA ASP A 86 -0.74 12.14 3.70
C ASP A 86 -1.22 10.99 2.81
N TYR A 87 -0.37 9.99 2.55
CA TYR A 87 -0.79 8.78 1.84
C TYR A 87 -1.72 7.90 2.69
N LEU A 88 -1.44 7.77 4.00
CA LEU A 88 -2.35 7.06 4.91
C LEU A 88 -3.72 7.70 4.99
N GLN A 89 -3.79 9.03 5.08
CA GLN A 89 -5.06 9.78 5.06
C GLN A 89 -5.85 9.53 3.78
N SER A 90 -5.17 9.36 2.64
CA SER A 90 -5.82 9.05 1.36
C SER A 90 -6.44 7.66 1.37
N ILE A 91 -5.77 6.67 1.98
CA ILE A 91 -6.31 5.32 2.18
C ILE A 91 -7.53 5.37 3.12
N GLU A 92 -7.43 6.09 4.23
CA GLU A 92 -8.52 6.31 5.20
C GLU A 92 -9.76 6.93 4.56
N LYS A 93 -9.57 7.96 3.74
CA LYS A 93 -10.64 8.63 3.02
C LYS A 93 -11.38 7.68 2.07
N VAL A 94 -10.68 6.82 1.34
CA VAL A 94 -11.32 5.87 0.41
C VAL A 94 -12.11 4.80 1.17
N LEU A 95 -11.56 4.22 2.24
CA LEU A 95 -12.26 3.17 3.00
C LEU A 95 -13.43 3.70 3.85
N SER A 96 -13.38 4.98 4.25
CA SER A 96 -14.47 5.63 4.99
C SER A 96 -15.63 6.06 4.09
N THR A 97 -15.36 6.47 2.86
CA THR A 97 -16.39 6.95 1.91
C THR A 97 -17.29 5.86 1.34
N THR A 98 -16.93 4.59 1.52
CA THR A 98 -17.68 3.45 0.99
C THR A 98 -18.13 2.53 2.13
N GLU A 99 -19.38 2.08 2.09
CA GLU A 99 -19.85 1.03 3.00
C GLU A 99 -19.17 -0.29 2.61
N LYS A 100 -18.16 -0.66 3.39
CA LYS A 100 -17.38 -1.89 3.21
C LYS A 100 -17.65 -2.82 4.38
N ASN A 101 -17.77 -4.11 4.08
CA ASN A 101 -17.89 -5.20 5.06
C ASN A 101 -16.52 -5.72 5.52
N TYR A 102 -15.44 -5.01 5.21
CA TYR A 102 -14.09 -5.34 5.59
C TYR A 102 -13.33 -4.07 6.00
N GLY A 103 -12.30 -4.27 6.83
CA GLY A 103 -11.25 -3.30 7.08
C GLY A 103 -9.93 -3.78 6.51
N LEU A 104 -8.94 -2.88 6.49
CA LEU A 104 -7.56 -3.20 6.15
C LEU A 104 -6.67 -2.94 7.35
N GLU A 105 -5.86 -3.92 7.71
CA GLU A 105 -4.71 -3.68 8.57
C GLU A 105 -3.53 -3.32 7.66
N VAL A 106 -3.07 -2.07 7.72
CA VAL A 106 -1.96 -1.60 6.86
C VAL A 106 -0.65 -1.81 7.62
N PHE A 107 0.31 -2.45 6.96
CA PHE A 107 1.64 -2.75 7.49
C PHE A 107 2.69 -1.74 7.04
N PHE A 108 2.64 -1.32 5.77
CA PHE A 108 3.57 -0.36 5.19
C PHE A 108 3.07 0.14 3.84
N LEU A 109 3.65 1.26 3.38
CA LEU A 109 3.48 1.84 2.06
C LEU A 109 4.81 1.81 1.31
N VAL A 110 4.73 1.67 -0.02
CA VAL A 110 5.86 1.81 -0.93
C VAL A 110 5.52 2.84 -2.00
N TYR A 111 6.38 3.84 -2.22
CA TYR A 111 6.08 4.92 -3.18
C TYR A 111 7.33 5.65 -3.66
N SER A 112 7.20 6.38 -4.77
CA SER A 112 8.23 7.26 -5.34
C SER A 112 8.16 8.64 -4.69
N ASP A 113 9.28 9.16 -4.19
CA ASP A 113 9.36 10.49 -3.56
C ASP A 113 9.07 11.66 -4.51
N VAL A 114 9.24 11.47 -5.81
CA VAL A 114 9.03 12.52 -6.82
C VAL A 114 7.76 12.32 -7.65
N ARG A 115 7.27 11.09 -7.78
CA ARG A 115 6.25 10.74 -8.80
C ARG A 115 4.98 10.14 -8.23
N SER A 116 4.98 9.74 -6.97
CA SER A 116 3.78 9.22 -6.31
C SER A 116 3.11 10.37 -5.57
N SER A 117 1.86 10.62 -5.93
CA SER A 117 1.02 11.56 -5.20
C SER A 117 -0.02 10.78 -4.40
N PRO A 118 -0.64 11.40 -3.39
CA PRO A 118 -1.76 10.79 -2.67
C PRO A 118 -2.88 10.28 -3.61
N LYS A 119 -3.05 10.91 -4.78
CA LYS A 119 -3.97 10.46 -5.84
C LYS A 119 -3.63 9.09 -6.42
N VAL A 120 -2.36 8.72 -6.52
CA VAL A 120 -1.96 7.38 -7.00
C VAL A 120 -2.38 6.32 -5.98
N PHE A 121 -2.33 6.65 -4.69
CA PHE A 121 -2.87 5.78 -3.63
C PHE A 121 -4.40 5.71 -3.67
N GLU A 122 -5.11 6.80 -3.96
CA GLU A 122 -6.56 6.72 -4.19
C GLU A 122 -6.89 5.72 -5.33
N GLU A 123 -6.14 5.76 -6.44
CA GLU A 123 -6.31 4.80 -7.54
C GLU A 123 -5.93 3.36 -7.18
N LEU A 124 -4.86 3.18 -6.40
CA LEU A 124 -4.46 1.87 -5.86
C LEU A 124 -5.58 1.28 -5.01
N MET A 125 -6.17 2.09 -4.13
CA MET A 125 -7.24 1.65 -3.23
C MET A 125 -8.54 1.30 -3.95
N GLN A 126 -8.90 2.05 -4.99
CA GLN A 126 -10.01 1.67 -5.88
C GLN A 126 -9.76 0.34 -6.58
N SER A 127 -8.54 0.14 -7.10
CA SER A 127 -8.17 -1.10 -7.77
C SER A 127 -8.13 -2.29 -6.81
N LEU A 128 -7.74 -2.04 -5.56
CA LEU A 128 -7.71 -3.06 -4.51
C LEU A 128 -9.13 -3.48 -4.13
N ASP A 129 -10.04 -2.50 -3.99
CA ASP A 129 -11.44 -2.74 -3.68
C ASP A 129 -12.12 -3.66 -4.72
N GLU A 130 -11.85 -3.44 -6.01
CA GLU A 130 -12.31 -4.32 -7.09
C GLU A 130 -11.83 -5.78 -6.93
N ARG A 131 -10.66 -5.98 -6.32
CA ARG A 131 -9.99 -7.30 -6.22
C ARG A 131 -10.13 -7.99 -4.86
N ILE A 132 -10.52 -7.28 -3.80
CA ILE A 132 -10.70 -7.88 -2.46
C ILE A 132 -11.77 -8.97 -2.44
N SER A 133 -12.71 -8.93 -3.39
CA SER A 133 -13.68 -10.00 -3.61
C SER A 133 -13.04 -11.33 -4.02
N ASP A 134 -11.85 -11.28 -4.66
CA ASP A 134 -11.14 -12.44 -5.23
C ASP A 134 -10.12 -13.06 -4.26
N LEU A 135 -9.81 -12.38 -3.15
CA LEU A 135 -8.81 -12.79 -2.14
C LEU A 135 -9.34 -13.87 -1.16
N GLN A 136 -10.16 -14.81 -1.65
CA GLN A 136 -10.79 -15.89 -0.86
C GLN A 136 -9.85 -17.05 -0.56
#